data_AF-A0AAE7BB40-F1
#
_entry.id   AF-A0AAE7BB40-F1
#
_cell.length_a   1.000
_cell.length_b   1.000
_cell.length_c   1.000
_cell.angle_alpha   90.00
_cell.angle_beta   90.00
_cell.angle_gamma   90.00
#
_symmetry.space_group_name_H-M   'P 1'
#
loop_
_entity.id
_entity.type
_entity.pdbx_description
1 polymer ?
#
loop_
_entity_poly.entity_id
_entity_poly.type
_entity_poly.pdbx_seq_one_letter_code
_entity_poly.pdbx_strand_id
1 'polypeptide(L)'
;MFDYPIFEMPFIGQRMLMAINAIIHVFVSHGGAVGGSVVLAAMAWWANKKNDMAAYNLTFKVVMVFFIISTSVGALTGVGMWIHANILSPNAIGGLIRVFFWKWFIEWIVFNFEVVLLLLLFMSWKKNQTSVEGRAKTVRIGVYYAISSWLTMAIITAILAFMLTPNFDGQPWVDPEVYPGNVNYNNALFNPTWWPSLAFRTFTSIAFAAALAIMWTWIIATFSKNEEDKEAKARLVKFLAGIMMITVPLSAVFGYWYYTEIPAAALAMIPTAVMTRAFEDRFDLMYLMAIGVGGSIVITTIIAYFSPKRMPYIAASLMVAGFLILWGYEERVREFIRKPFLIYNYMYSNGIRTTDVPYLNKVGILKHAVFLDEDKKVVKEDKSNILEVGKSIFQIECRICHTNNGINGLKGLTAGWSHDAIRNRLNNLPGGGTPYMPPFVGTEAEKDALAAYIKSINAKGVIK
;
A
#
# COMPACT_ATOMS: atom_id res chain seq x y z
N MET A 1 23.59 -6.31 -13.18
CA MET A 1 22.74 -6.82 -12.10
C MET A 1 23.22 -6.19 -10.80
N PHE A 2 22.37 -5.45 -10.08
CA PHE A 2 22.69 -5.11 -8.70
C PHE A 2 22.30 -6.33 -7.88
N ASP A 3 23.29 -7.02 -7.32
CA ASP A 3 23.05 -8.13 -6.40
C ASP A 3 23.19 -7.59 -4.97
N TYR A 4 22.42 -8.15 -4.04
CA TYR A 4 22.33 -7.70 -2.65
C TYR A 4 22.23 -8.92 -1.71
N PRO A 5 22.66 -8.79 -0.44
CA PRO A 5 22.49 -9.87 0.53
C PRO A 5 21.04 -10.35 0.60
N ILE A 6 20.87 -11.67 0.61
CA ILE A 6 19.55 -12.29 0.58
C ILE A 6 18.96 -12.33 1.99
N PHE A 7 17.82 -11.68 2.17
CA PHE A 7 17.03 -11.75 3.38
C PHE A 7 15.87 -12.74 3.20
N GLU A 8 15.78 -13.77 4.03
CA GLU A 8 14.69 -14.76 3.94
C GLU A 8 13.71 -14.65 5.11
N MET A 9 12.44 -14.85 4.81
CA MET A 9 11.34 -14.93 5.78
C MET A 9 10.58 -16.24 5.55
N PRO A 10 11.07 -17.37 6.09
CA PRO A 10 10.68 -18.71 5.63
C PRO A 10 9.22 -19.08 5.93
N PHE A 11 8.59 -18.47 6.93
CA PHE A 11 7.20 -18.75 7.30
C PHE A 11 6.21 -17.74 6.70
N ILE A 12 6.44 -16.45 6.92
CA ILE A 12 5.52 -15.38 6.47
C ILE A 12 5.70 -15.10 4.98
N GLY A 13 6.94 -15.13 4.48
CA GLY A 13 7.29 -14.72 3.13
C GLY A 13 7.42 -13.19 2.98
N GLN A 14 8.23 -12.77 2.00
CA GLN A 14 8.54 -11.35 1.78
C GLN A 14 7.31 -10.53 1.35
N ARG A 15 6.51 -11.07 0.43
CA ARG A 15 5.27 -10.43 -0.03
C ARG A 15 4.27 -10.19 1.11
N MET A 16 4.08 -11.16 2.01
CA MET A 16 3.13 -11.02 3.10
C MET A 16 3.65 -10.05 4.16
N LEU A 17 4.95 -10.05 4.46
CA LEU A 17 5.56 -9.06 5.34
C LEU A 17 5.30 -7.63 4.83
N MET A 18 5.53 -7.39 3.53
CA MET A 18 5.22 -6.10 2.91
C MET A 18 3.73 -5.78 2.98
N ALA A 19 2.84 -6.74 2.66
CA ALA A 19 1.40 -6.53 2.70
C ALA A 19 0.89 -6.18 4.10
N ILE A 20 1.36 -6.87 5.15
CA ILE A 20 0.99 -6.58 6.54
C ILE A 20 1.38 -5.14 6.89
N ASN A 21 2.63 -4.77 6.64
CA ASN A 21 3.11 -3.43 6.96
C ASN A 21 2.35 -2.34 6.18
N ALA A 22 2.16 -2.54 4.87
CA ALA A 22 1.53 -1.57 4.01
C ALA A 22 0.03 -1.37 4.33
N ILE A 23 -0.71 -2.45 4.61
CA ILE A 23 -2.13 -2.36 5.02
C ILE A 23 -2.26 -1.59 6.34
N ILE A 24 -1.45 -1.94 7.35
CA ILE A 24 -1.46 -1.23 8.64
C ILE A 24 -1.10 0.24 8.44
N HIS A 25 -0.06 0.51 7.65
CA HIS A 25 0.38 1.87 7.38
C HIS A 25 -0.69 2.68 6.63
N VAL A 26 -1.42 2.11 5.66
CA VAL A 26 -2.50 2.80 4.95
C VAL A 26 -3.64 3.19 5.90
N PHE A 27 -4.02 2.31 6.83
CA PHE A 27 -5.07 2.64 7.80
C PHE A 27 -4.72 3.87 8.64
N VAL A 28 -3.46 3.99 9.05
CA VAL A 28 -3.01 5.13 9.85
C VAL A 28 -2.70 6.36 8.99
N SER A 29 -2.03 6.19 7.85
CA SER A 29 -1.66 7.30 6.97
C SER A 29 -2.88 7.97 6.34
N HIS A 30 -3.84 7.20 5.83
CA HIS A 30 -5.02 7.77 5.17
C HIS A 30 -6.05 8.25 6.20
N GLY A 31 -6.35 7.43 7.21
CA GLY A 31 -7.32 7.78 8.24
C GLY A 31 -6.81 8.75 9.31
N GLY A 32 -5.65 8.47 9.89
CA GLY A 32 -5.09 9.21 11.03
C GLY A 32 -4.28 10.45 10.66
N ALA A 33 -3.43 10.35 9.63
CA ALA A 33 -2.52 11.44 9.24
C ALA A 33 -3.15 12.35 8.18
N VAL A 34 -3.26 11.90 6.92
CA VAL A 34 -3.67 12.74 5.79
C VAL A 34 -5.12 13.16 5.89
N GLY A 35 -6.07 12.22 5.97
CA GLY A 35 -7.47 12.56 6.18
C GLY A 35 -7.70 13.23 7.53
N GLY A 36 -7.03 12.72 8.57
CA GLY A 36 -7.12 13.23 9.93
C GLY A 36 -6.71 14.69 10.03
N SER A 37 -5.64 15.11 9.37
CA SER A 37 -5.18 16.51 9.37
C SER A 37 -6.26 17.48 8.90
N VAL A 38 -6.93 17.16 7.78
CA VAL A 38 -8.03 17.95 7.22
C VAL A 38 -9.24 17.93 8.15
N VAL A 39 -9.65 16.76 8.63
CA VAL A 39 -10.84 16.60 9.47
C VAL A 39 -10.67 17.29 10.82
N LEU A 40 -9.53 17.12 11.48
CA LEU A 40 -9.25 17.75 12.77
C LEU A 40 -9.17 19.28 12.63
N ALA A 41 -8.54 19.79 11.57
CA ALA A 41 -8.52 21.22 11.26
C ALA A 41 -9.94 21.76 11.02
N ALA A 42 -10.76 21.01 10.27
CA ALA A 42 -12.14 21.37 10.00
C ALA A 42 -13.02 21.36 11.26
N MET A 43 -12.83 20.38 12.16
CA MET A 43 -13.51 20.35 13.47
C MET A 43 -13.11 21.55 14.34
N ALA A 44 -11.81 21.85 14.42
CA ALA A 44 -11.30 22.99 15.18
C ALA A 44 -11.88 24.31 14.64
N TRP A 45 -11.89 24.47 13.31
CA TRP A 45 -12.47 25.62 12.63
C TRP A 45 -13.97 25.75 12.92
N TRP A 46 -14.72 24.66 12.77
CA TRP A 46 -16.17 24.66 12.92
C TRP A 46 -16.58 25.01 14.36
N ALA A 47 -15.96 24.35 15.36
CA ALA A 47 -16.24 24.62 16.76
C ALA A 47 -15.87 26.06 17.15
N ASN A 48 -14.72 26.57 16.67
CA ASN A 48 -14.31 27.95 16.93
C ASN A 48 -15.25 28.97 16.26
N LYS A 49 -15.63 28.74 14.99
CA LYS A 49 -16.56 29.62 14.25
C LYS A 49 -17.93 29.69 14.91
N LYS A 50 -18.37 28.61 15.54
CA LYS A 50 -19.64 28.55 16.29
C LYS A 50 -19.52 29.03 17.73
N ASN A 51 -18.31 29.33 18.21
CA ASN A 51 -18.02 29.61 19.61
C ASN A 51 -18.57 28.50 20.55
N ASP A 52 -18.57 27.25 20.09
CA ASP A 52 -19.11 26.09 20.81
C ASP A 52 -17.99 25.41 21.59
N MET A 53 -17.83 25.81 22.86
CA MET A 53 -16.75 25.30 23.71
C MET A 53 -16.90 23.82 24.06
N ALA A 54 -18.13 23.32 24.18
CA ALA A 54 -18.38 21.90 24.38
C ALA A 54 -17.85 21.08 23.19
N ALA A 55 -18.16 21.51 21.97
CA ALA A 55 -17.63 20.88 20.75
C ALA A 55 -16.11 21.07 20.61
N TYR A 56 -15.56 22.22 21.00
CA TYR A 56 -14.12 22.49 20.96
C TYR A 56 -13.35 21.56 21.91
N ASN A 57 -13.87 21.37 23.13
CA ASN A 57 -13.27 20.49 24.13
C ASN A 57 -13.38 19.01 23.74
N LEU A 58 -14.52 18.60 23.17
CA LEU A 58 -14.67 17.25 22.63
C LEU A 58 -13.76 17.02 21.41
N THR A 59 -13.59 18.03 20.55
CA THR A 59 -12.63 17.99 19.43
C THR A 59 -11.22 17.73 19.95
N PHE A 60 -10.78 18.38 21.03
CA PHE A 60 -9.46 18.12 21.61
C PHE A 60 -9.25 16.66 22.02
N LYS A 61 -10.28 16.01 22.58
CA LYS A 61 -10.22 14.59 22.96
C LYS A 61 -10.09 13.69 21.72
N VAL A 62 -10.75 14.04 20.61
CA VAL A 62 -10.58 13.34 19.33
C VAL A 62 -9.18 13.59 18.76
N VAL A 63 -8.67 14.84 18.79
CA VAL A 63 -7.29 15.17 18.39
C VAL A 63 -6.29 14.35 19.18
N MET A 64 -6.48 14.15 20.49
CA MET A 64 -5.61 13.30 21.32
C MET A 64 -5.50 11.87 20.78
N VAL A 65 -6.63 11.26 20.39
CA VAL A 65 -6.63 9.90 19.84
C VAL A 65 -5.88 9.83 18.53
N PHE A 66 -6.16 10.75 17.61
CA PHE A 66 -5.47 10.82 16.32
C PHE A 66 -3.98 11.12 16.47
N PHE A 67 -3.62 11.98 17.42
CA PHE A 67 -2.25 12.29 17.78
C PHE A 67 -1.50 11.03 18.22
N ILE A 68 -2.03 10.26 19.17
CA ILE A 68 -1.41 9.03 19.67
C ILE A 68 -1.25 8.01 18.54
N ILE A 69 -2.32 7.74 17.78
CA ILE A 69 -2.29 6.74 16.71
C ILE A 69 -1.27 7.13 15.63
N SER A 70 -1.27 8.39 15.19
CA SER A 70 -0.40 8.85 14.10
C SER A 70 1.06 8.93 14.52
N THR A 71 1.35 9.44 15.72
CA THR A 71 2.73 9.57 16.21
C THR A 71 3.35 8.25 16.69
N SER A 72 2.53 7.30 17.16
CA SER A 72 3.02 5.99 17.62
C SER A 72 3.03 4.98 16.48
N VAL A 73 1.85 4.61 15.96
CA VAL A 73 1.73 3.56 14.95
C VAL A 73 2.11 4.09 13.56
N GLY A 74 1.68 5.30 13.21
CA GLY A 74 1.94 5.90 11.90
C GLY A 74 3.43 6.10 11.63
N ALA A 75 4.14 6.74 12.56
CA ALA A 75 5.58 6.97 12.43
C ALA A 75 6.37 5.64 12.37
N LEU A 76 6.09 4.68 13.24
CA LEU A 76 6.78 3.38 13.26
C LEU A 76 6.55 2.59 11.96
N THR A 77 5.31 2.51 11.50
CA THR A 77 4.98 1.78 10.25
C THR A 77 5.53 2.48 9.01
N GLY A 78 5.59 3.82 9.00
CA GLY A 78 6.21 4.59 7.92
C GLY A 78 7.72 4.33 7.81
N VAL A 79 8.45 4.36 8.93
CA VAL A 79 9.87 3.95 8.96
C VAL A 79 10.02 2.48 8.56
N GLY A 80 9.13 1.61 9.05
CA GLY A 80 9.08 0.21 8.65
C GLY A 80 8.90 0.01 7.15
N MET A 81 8.09 0.84 6.48
CA MET A 81 7.90 0.76 5.01
C MET A 81 9.20 1.01 4.27
N TRP A 82 9.98 2.02 4.70
CA TRP A 82 11.29 2.30 4.13
C TRP A 82 12.28 1.15 4.34
N ILE A 83 12.36 0.60 5.55
CA ILE A 83 13.25 -0.53 5.86
C ILE A 83 12.87 -1.75 5.03
N HIS A 84 11.60 -2.15 5.04
CA HIS A 84 11.12 -3.31 4.29
C HIS A 84 11.31 -3.13 2.79
N ALA A 85 11.01 -1.97 2.21
CA ALA A 85 11.17 -1.76 0.77
C ALA A 85 12.64 -1.87 0.32
N ASN A 86 13.58 -1.35 1.11
CA ASN A 86 15.02 -1.45 0.83
C ASN A 86 15.56 -2.87 0.98
N ILE A 87 15.10 -3.64 1.97
CA ILE A 87 15.57 -5.01 2.18
C ILE A 87 14.95 -5.97 1.16
N LEU A 88 13.67 -5.80 0.84
CA LEU A 88 12.95 -6.73 -0.02
C LEU A 88 13.19 -6.49 -1.51
N SER A 89 13.28 -5.22 -1.93
CA SER A 89 13.38 -4.85 -3.34
C SER A 89 14.44 -3.77 -3.60
N PRO A 90 15.71 -3.97 -3.20
CA PRO A 90 16.77 -2.97 -3.33
C PRO A 90 17.01 -2.54 -4.78
N ASN A 91 16.84 -3.43 -5.75
CA ASN A 91 16.95 -3.12 -7.18
C ASN A 91 15.91 -2.09 -7.63
N ALA A 92 14.66 -2.27 -7.18
CA ALA A 92 13.58 -1.36 -7.53
C ALA A 92 13.77 0.00 -6.86
N ILE A 93 14.14 0.02 -5.57
CA ILE A 93 14.42 1.26 -4.85
C ILE A 93 15.62 1.99 -5.45
N GLY A 94 16.72 1.30 -5.75
CA GLY A 94 17.88 1.89 -6.43
C GLY A 94 17.54 2.46 -7.81
N GLY A 95 16.61 1.85 -8.54
CA GLY A 95 16.04 2.41 -9.77
C GLY A 95 15.26 3.69 -9.52
N LEU A 96 14.27 3.64 -8.62
CA LEU A 96 13.40 4.77 -8.30
C LEU A 96 14.17 5.97 -7.73
N ILE A 97 15.19 5.76 -6.88
CA ILE A 97 15.99 6.84 -6.29
C ILE A 97 16.68 7.67 -7.40
N ARG A 98 17.11 7.07 -8.49
CA ARG A 98 17.76 7.82 -9.59
C ARG A 98 16.82 8.78 -10.32
N VAL A 99 15.51 8.61 -10.16
CA VAL A 99 14.48 9.52 -10.69
C VAL A 99 13.92 10.43 -9.61
N PHE A 100 13.60 9.87 -8.44
CA PHE A 100 12.77 10.52 -7.43
C PHE A 100 13.53 10.90 -6.15
N PHE A 101 14.86 10.81 -6.10
CA PHE A 101 15.65 11.15 -4.91
C PHE A 101 15.21 12.48 -4.28
N TRP A 102 15.21 13.55 -5.07
CA TRP A 102 14.83 14.89 -4.57
C TRP A 102 13.37 14.96 -4.15
N LYS A 103 12.48 14.17 -4.74
CA LYS A 103 11.06 14.16 -4.40
C LYS A 103 10.81 13.43 -3.09
N TRP A 104 11.43 12.27 -2.89
CA TRP A 104 11.45 11.62 -1.58
C TRP A 104 12.12 12.47 -0.51
N PHE A 105 13.21 13.17 -0.84
CA PHE A 105 13.86 14.06 0.11
C PHE A 105 12.95 15.23 0.52
N ILE A 106 12.26 15.85 -0.43
CA ILE A 106 11.26 16.89 -0.15
C ILE A 106 10.09 16.32 0.65
N GLU A 107 9.56 15.15 0.27
CA GLU A 107 8.50 14.47 1.01
C GLU A 107 8.89 14.20 2.46
N TRP A 108 10.12 13.74 2.71
CA TRP A 108 10.65 13.56 4.06
C TRP A 108 10.70 14.88 4.84
N ILE A 109 11.15 15.98 4.23
CA ILE A 109 11.15 17.30 4.88
C ILE A 109 9.71 17.73 5.23
N VAL A 110 8.78 17.61 4.28
CA VAL A 110 7.36 17.97 4.47
C VAL A 110 6.72 17.10 5.56
N PHE A 111 7.03 15.81 5.62
CA PHE A 111 6.57 14.90 6.67
C PHE A 111 7.10 15.29 8.06
N ASN A 112 8.36 15.73 8.17
CA ASN A 112 8.88 16.24 9.44
C ASN A 112 8.17 17.52 9.88
N PHE A 113 7.92 18.45 8.95
CA PHE A 113 7.11 19.65 9.23
C PHE A 113 5.70 19.29 9.67
N GLU A 114 5.08 18.32 9.01
CA GLU A 114 3.76 17.79 9.36
C GLU A 114 3.71 17.28 10.81
N VAL A 115 4.68 16.46 11.23
CA VAL A 115 4.75 15.93 12.60
C VAL A 115 4.95 17.06 13.62
N VAL A 116 5.81 18.04 13.33
CA VAL A 116 6.00 19.22 14.17
C VAL A 116 4.71 20.04 14.30
N LEU A 117 3.97 20.23 13.20
CA LEU A 117 2.69 20.95 13.21
C LEU A 117 1.62 20.20 14.02
N LEU A 118 1.57 18.87 13.92
CA LEU A 118 0.69 18.04 14.74
C LEU A 118 1.03 18.13 16.25
N LEU A 119 2.32 18.11 16.60
CA LEU A 119 2.78 18.33 17.97
C LEU A 119 2.39 19.72 18.48
N LEU A 120 2.63 20.77 17.67
CA LEU A 120 2.23 22.14 18.00
C LEU A 120 0.72 22.27 18.16
N LEU A 121 -0.06 21.63 17.29
CA LEU A 121 -1.53 21.61 17.37
C LEU A 121 -1.98 21.02 18.71
N PHE A 122 -1.43 19.85 19.08
CA PHE A 122 -1.81 19.15 20.30
C PHE A 122 -1.34 19.89 21.57
N MET A 123 -0.06 20.26 21.65
CA MET A 123 0.54 20.85 22.84
C MET A 123 0.06 22.28 23.12
N SER A 124 -0.23 23.06 22.07
CA SER A 124 -0.71 24.43 22.25
C SER A 124 -2.21 24.53 22.48
N TRP A 125 -2.99 23.47 22.25
CA TRP A 125 -4.45 23.51 22.27
C TRP A 125 -5.03 24.08 23.57
N LYS A 126 -4.63 23.51 24.72
CA LYS A 126 -5.13 23.94 26.04
C LYS A 126 -4.72 25.36 26.40
N LYS A 127 -3.56 25.82 25.93
CA LYS A 127 -3.12 27.21 26.12
C LYS A 127 -3.95 28.16 25.26
N ASN A 128 -4.19 27.78 24.01
CA ASN A 128 -4.89 28.58 23.02
C ASN A 128 -6.40 28.66 23.26
N GLN A 129 -7.00 27.70 23.99
CA GLN A 129 -8.45 27.66 24.23
C GLN A 129 -8.99 28.87 25.04
N THR A 130 -8.12 29.58 25.76
CA THR A 130 -8.46 30.64 26.73
C THR A 130 -8.90 31.96 26.09
N SER A 131 -8.63 32.16 24.80
CA SER A 131 -8.96 33.39 24.06
C SER A 131 -9.44 33.07 22.66
N VAL A 132 -10.18 34.00 22.04
CA VAL A 132 -10.67 33.85 20.66
C VAL A 132 -9.49 33.85 19.68
N GLU A 133 -8.50 34.72 19.91
CA GLU A 133 -7.27 34.82 19.14
C GLU A 133 -6.44 33.54 19.24
N GLY A 134 -6.35 32.96 20.45
CA GLY A 134 -5.69 31.68 20.67
C GLY A 134 -6.34 30.56 19.88
N ARG A 135 -7.68 30.42 19.95
CA ARG A 135 -8.38 29.39 19.17
C ARG A 135 -8.23 29.60 17.66
N ALA A 136 -8.23 30.85 17.18
CA ALA A 136 -7.94 31.15 15.78
C ALA A 136 -6.51 30.71 15.38
N LYS A 137 -5.53 30.85 16.27
CA LYS A 137 -4.17 30.31 16.07
C LYS A 137 -4.16 28.79 15.97
N THR A 138 -4.90 28.07 16.82
CA THR A 138 -5.06 26.60 16.72
C THR A 138 -5.61 26.20 15.34
N VAL A 139 -6.62 26.91 14.83
CA VAL A 139 -7.17 26.66 13.50
C VAL A 139 -6.12 26.88 12.41
N ARG A 140 -5.33 27.95 12.47
CA ARG A 140 -4.24 28.20 11.51
C ARG A 140 -3.19 27.10 11.51
N ILE A 141 -2.76 26.64 12.69
CA ILE A 141 -1.84 25.50 12.82
C ILE A 141 -2.44 24.25 12.17
N GLY A 142 -3.73 23.98 12.42
CA GLY A 142 -4.45 22.88 11.79
C GLY A 142 -4.49 22.96 10.27
N VAL A 143 -4.69 24.16 9.69
CA VAL A 143 -4.65 24.36 8.23
C VAL A 143 -3.26 24.08 7.67
N TYR A 144 -2.20 24.58 8.31
CA TYR A 144 -0.83 24.27 7.87
C TYR A 144 -0.52 22.78 7.97
N TYR A 145 -0.97 22.12 9.05
CA TYR A 145 -0.86 20.67 9.20
C TYR A 145 -1.56 19.96 8.03
N ALA A 146 -2.80 20.33 7.71
CA ALA A 146 -3.56 19.75 6.61
C ALA A 146 -2.90 19.92 5.24
N ILE A 147 -2.35 21.12 4.96
CA ILE A 147 -1.62 21.37 3.71
C ILE A 147 -0.35 20.52 3.65
N SER A 148 0.42 20.46 4.75
CA SER A 148 1.66 19.66 4.82
C SER A 148 1.38 18.18 4.60
N SER A 149 0.40 17.60 5.31
CA SER A 149 0.01 16.20 5.13
C SER A 149 -0.47 15.88 3.71
N TRP A 150 -1.23 16.79 3.10
CA TRP A 150 -1.68 16.60 1.73
C TRP A 150 -0.51 16.64 0.74
N LEU A 151 0.47 17.53 0.94
CA LEU A 151 1.69 17.58 0.12
C LEU A 151 2.54 16.30 0.25
N THR A 152 2.68 15.73 1.45
CA THR A 152 3.30 14.41 1.66
C THR A 152 2.63 13.37 0.76
N MET A 153 1.30 13.27 0.82
CA MET A 153 0.53 12.34 -0.01
C MET A 153 0.70 12.64 -1.51
N ALA A 154 0.62 13.90 -1.93
CA ALA A 154 0.73 14.30 -3.33
C ALA A 154 2.06 13.84 -3.98
N ILE A 155 3.15 13.88 -3.21
CA ILE A 155 4.47 13.45 -3.70
C ILE A 155 4.58 11.92 -3.75
N ILE A 156 4.26 11.22 -2.65
CA ILE A 156 4.41 9.76 -2.61
C ILE A 156 3.48 9.05 -3.60
N THR A 157 2.28 9.59 -3.84
CA THR A 157 1.36 9.01 -4.84
C THR A 157 1.89 9.13 -6.26
N ALA A 158 2.66 10.17 -6.60
CA ALA A 158 3.28 10.28 -7.92
C ALA A 158 4.25 9.13 -8.18
N ILE A 159 5.06 8.79 -7.17
CA ILE A 159 6.04 7.70 -7.23
C ILE A 159 5.33 6.35 -7.34
N LEU A 160 4.28 6.13 -6.55
CA LEU A 160 3.50 4.89 -6.61
C LEU A 160 2.74 4.73 -7.94
N ALA A 161 2.17 5.81 -8.46
CA ALA A 161 1.47 5.82 -9.73
C ALA A 161 2.44 5.55 -10.90
N PHE A 162 3.64 6.13 -10.83
CA PHE A 162 4.72 5.86 -11.78
C PHE A 162 5.11 4.37 -11.83
N MET A 163 5.07 3.64 -10.71
CA MET A 163 5.36 2.19 -10.73
C MET A 163 4.33 1.39 -11.55
N LEU A 164 3.10 1.90 -11.70
CA LEU A 164 2.03 1.28 -12.49
C LEU A 164 2.05 1.75 -13.95
N THR A 165 2.33 3.04 -14.20
CA THR A 165 2.31 3.66 -15.54
C THR A 165 3.63 4.38 -15.87
N PRO A 166 4.79 3.69 -15.82
CA PRO A 166 6.08 4.30 -16.13
C PRO A 166 6.26 4.53 -17.63
N ASN A 167 5.60 3.73 -18.48
CA ASN A 167 5.64 3.79 -19.94
C ASN A 167 4.26 3.45 -20.52
N PHE A 168 3.70 4.32 -21.35
CA PHE A 168 2.46 4.03 -22.06
C PHE A 168 2.53 4.53 -23.51
N ASP A 169 1.64 4.01 -24.35
CA ASP A 169 1.59 4.33 -25.78
C ASP A 169 1.52 5.84 -26.02
N GLY A 170 2.48 6.35 -26.79
CA GLY A 170 2.65 7.78 -27.09
C GLY A 170 3.54 8.55 -26.12
N GLN A 171 3.92 8.00 -24.97
CA GLN A 171 4.73 8.68 -23.95
C GLN A 171 5.64 7.69 -23.17
N PRO A 172 6.76 7.20 -23.76
CA PRO A 172 7.74 6.41 -23.04
C PRO A 172 8.55 7.35 -22.13
N TRP A 173 8.10 7.54 -20.89
CA TRP A 173 8.80 8.38 -19.91
C TRP A 173 10.14 7.79 -19.49
N VAL A 174 10.26 6.47 -19.64
CA VAL A 174 11.37 5.65 -19.21
C VAL A 174 11.66 4.62 -20.29
N ASP A 175 12.56 4.91 -21.22
CA ASP A 175 13.04 3.87 -22.12
C ASP A 175 13.69 2.74 -21.28
N PRO A 176 13.15 1.49 -21.28
CA PRO A 176 13.72 0.39 -20.49
C PRO A 176 15.17 0.07 -20.85
N GLU A 177 15.62 0.42 -22.06
CA GLU A 177 17.00 0.23 -22.54
C GLU A 177 17.94 1.31 -22.00
N VAL A 178 17.46 2.55 -21.84
CA VAL A 178 18.27 3.71 -21.44
C VAL A 178 18.09 4.08 -19.96
N TYR A 179 17.06 3.58 -19.29
CA TYR A 179 16.80 3.88 -17.89
C TYR A 179 17.92 3.34 -16.99
N PRO A 180 18.40 4.16 -16.03
CA PRO A 180 17.89 5.46 -15.58
C PRO A 180 18.60 6.69 -16.18
N GLY A 181 19.31 6.55 -17.30
CA GLY A 181 20.22 7.56 -17.86
C GLY A 181 19.55 8.78 -18.51
N ASN A 182 18.38 8.62 -19.15
CA ASN A 182 17.62 9.70 -19.78
C ASN A 182 16.15 9.64 -19.33
N VAL A 183 15.82 10.25 -18.19
CA VAL A 183 14.45 10.29 -17.67
C VAL A 183 13.93 11.72 -17.69
N ASN A 184 12.75 11.93 -18.29
CA ASN A 184 12.07 13.21 -18.14
C ASN A 184 11.41 13.27 -16.75
N TYR A 185 12.10 13.91 -15.81
CA TYR A 185 11.70 13.99 -14.40
C TYR A 185 10.31 14.59 -14.16
N ASN A 186 9.92 15.59 -14.95
CA ASN A 186 8.59 16.21 -14.80
C ASN A 186 7.51 15.24 -15.25
N ASN A 187 7.72 14.57 -16.37
CA ASN A 187 6.72 13.66 -16.92
C ASN A 187 6.58 12.37 -16.10
N ALA A 188 7.67 11.89 -15.47
CA ALA A 188 7.61 10.79 -14.53
C ALA A 188 6.70 11.08 -13.31
N LEU A 189 6.55 12.36 -12.94
CA LEU A 189 5.66 12.80 -11.86
C LEU A 189 4.21 12.90 -12.34
N PHE A 190 3.99 13.50 -13.51
CA PHE A 190 2.66 13.71 -14.09
C PHE A 190 2.20 12.51 -14.93
N ASN A 191 2.39 11.30 -14.41
CA ASN A 191 1.94 10.09 -15.09
C ASN A 191 0.40 9.99 -15.11
N PRO A 192 -0.20 9.26 -16.07
CA PRO A 192 -1.66 9.27 -16.32
C PRO A 192 -2.50 8.92 -15.09
N THR A 193 -2.00 8.01 -14.25
CA THR A 193 -2.71 7.54 -13.06
C THR A 193 -2.49 8.42 -11.83
N TRP A 194 -1.58 9.39 -11.86
CA TRP A 194 -1.27 10.20 -10.68
C TRP A 194 -2.44 11.09 -10.25
N TRP A 195 -2.94 11.97 -11.14
CA TRP A 195 -4.06 12.87 -10.82
C TRP A 195 -5.32 12.15 -10.34
N PRO A 196 -5.84 11.13 -11.06
CA PRO A 196 -7.04 10.46 -10.60
C PRO A 196 -6.82 9.68 -9.30
N SER A 197 -5.66 9.02 -9.14
CA SER A 197 -5.36 8.30 -7.89
C SER A 197 -5.16 9.26 -6.70
N LEU A 198 -4.54 10.42 -6.90
CA LEU A 198 -4.39 11.46 -5.89
C LEU A 198 -5.74 12.03 -5.47
N ALA A 199 -6.62 12.33 -6.43
CA ALA A 199 -7.96 12.83 -6.14
C ALA A 199 -8.78 11.78 -5.38
N PHE A 200 -8.79 10.53 -5.85
CA PHE A 200 -9.43 9.41 -5.16
C PHE A 200 -8.92 9.30 -3.71
N ARG A 201 -7.60 9.23 -3.50
CA ARG A 201 -7.00 9.12 -2.17
C ARG A 201 -7.30 10.32 -1.30
N THR A 202 -7.35 11.53 -1.85
CA THR A 202 -7.71 12.74 -1.10
C THR A 202 -9.10 12.63 -0.51
N PHE A 203 -10.12 12.40 -1.34
CA PHE A 203 -11.50 12.39 -0.87
C PHE A 203 -11.80 11.17 0.00
N THR A 204 -11.27 9.99 -0.35
CA THR A 204 -11.50 8.77 0.43
C THR A 204 -10.78 8.80 1.78
N SER A 205 -9.59 9.40 1.86
CA SER A 205 -8.89 9.59 3.14
C SER A 205 -9.65 10.55 4.06
N ILE A 206 -10.15 11.67 3.54
CA ILE A 206 -10.97 12.61 4.31
C ILE A 206 -12.26 11.94 4.78
N ALA A 207 -12.92 11.16 3.92
CA ALA A 207 -14.12 10.39 4.29
C ALA A 207 -13.83 9.37 5.40
N PHE A 208 -12.71 8.64 5.28
CA PHE A 208 -12.30 7.65 6.26
C PHE A 208 -11.95 8.30 7.61
N ALA A 209 -11.22 9.40 7.59
CA ALA A 209 -10.92 10.17 8.80
C ALA A 209 -12.18 10.73 9.46
N ALA A 210 -13.16 11.18 8.67
CA ALA A 210 -14.45 11.62 9.21
C ALA A 210 -15.22 10.47 9.86
N ALA A 211 -15.20 9.27 9.27
CA ALA A 211 -15.77 8.06 9.87
C ALA A 211 -15.09 7.71 11.21
N LEU A 212 -13.75 7.74 11.26
CA LEU A 212 -12.99 7.54 12.49
C LEU A 212 -13.33 8.61 13.54
N ALA A 213 -13.41 9.88 13.13
CA ALA A 213 -13.78 10.97 14.02
C ALA A 213 -15.21 10.84 14.54
N ILE A 214 -16.17 10.37 13.73
CA ILE A 214 -17.55 10.06 14.16
C ILE A 214 -17.53 8.97 15.22
N MET A 215 -16.83 7.86 14.96
CA MET A 215 -16.71 6.75 15.89
C MET A 215 -16.09 7.18 17.22
N TRP A 216 -14.97 7.91 17.20
CA TRP A 216 -14.31 8.38 18.42
C TRP A 216 -15.11 9.45 19.16
N THR A 217 -15.74 10.38 18.44
CA THR A 217 -16.69 11.34 19.05
C THR A 217 -17.81 10.59 19.78
N TRP A 218 -18.34 9.54 19.16
CA TRP A 218 -19.40 8.73 19.75
C TRP A 218 -18.93 8.00 21.01
N ILE A 219 -17.78 7.30 20.94
CA ILE A 219 -17.20 6.55 22.07
C ILE A 219 -16.89 7.49 23.23
N ILE A 220 -16.12 8.56 22.97
CA ILE A 220 -15.68 9.50 24.01
C ILE A 220 -16.89 10.15 24.68
N ALA A 221 -17.85 10.66 23.92
CA ALA A 221 -19.00 11.35 24.50
C ALA A 221 -19.92 10.40 25.28
N THR A 222 -20.12 9.16 24.81
CA THR A 222 -21.02 8.19 25.46
C THR A 222 -20.47 7.74 26.82
N PHE A 223 -19.16 7.53 26.92
CA PHE A 223 -18.51 7.15 28.17
C PHE A 223 -18.01 8.34 29.00
N SER A 224 -18.26 9.58 28.55
CA SER A 224 -17.88 10.76 29.31
C SER A 224 -18.78 10.97 30.52
N LYS A 225 -18.17 11.41 31.63
CA LYS A 225 -18.88 11.93 32.81
C LYS A 225 -19.29 13.39 32.63
N ASN A 226 -18.77 14.11 31.63
CA ASN A 226 -19.13 15.50 31.35
C ASN A 226 -20.34 15.54 30.41
N GLU A 227 -21.44 16.15 30.86
CA GLU A 227 -22.67 16.30 30.06
C GLU A 227 -22.45 17.17 28.81
N GLU A 228 -21.54 18.14 28.84
CA GLU A 228 -21.23 18.97 27.67
C GLU A 228 -20.74 18.14 26.48
N ASP A 229 -19.97 17.07 26.73
CA ASP A 229 -19.51 16.18 25.66
C ASP A 229 -20.68 15.43 25.01
N LYS A 230 -21.65 14.98 25.83
CA LYS A 230 -22.85 14.27 25.37
C LYS A 230 -23.72 15.17 24.51
N GLU A 231 -23.86 16.43 24.90
CA GLU A 231 -24.60 17.45 24.14
C GLU A 231 -23.92 17.79 22.80
N ALA A 232 -22.58 17.90 22.80
CA ALA A 232 -21.81 18.23 21.61
C ALA A 232 -21.78 17.09 20.57
N LYS A 233 -21.90 15.82 21.01
CA LYS A 233 -21.83 14.61 20.18
C LYS A 233 -22.63 14.73 18.89
N ALA A 234 -23.94 15.01 19.00
CA ALA A 234 -24.83 15.00 17.84
C ALA A 234 -24.49 16.12 16.83
N ARG A 235 -24.00 17.27 17.31
CA ARG A 235 -23.61 18.38 16.44
C ARG A 235 -22.33 18.05 15.66
N LEU A 236 -21.33 17.49 16.34
CA LEU A 236 -20.08 17.05 15.71
C LEU A 236 -20.30 15.89 14.73
N VAL A 237 -21.08 14.87 15.11
CA VAL A 237 -21.42 13.76 14.21
C VAL A 237 -22.10 14.26 12.95
N LYS A 238 -23.06 15.19 13.07
CA LYS A 238 -23.73 15.79 11.90
C LYS A 238 -22.76 16.57 11.02
N PHE A 239 -21.86 17.35 11.62
CA PHE A 239 -20.84 18.11 10.89
C PHE A 239 -19.91 17.17 10.10
N LEU A 240 -19.39 16.14 10.75
CA LEU A 240 -18.51 15.14 10.13
C LEU A 240 -19.22 14.35 9.03
N ALA A 241 -20.48 13.94 9.28
CA ALA A 241 -21.30 13.30 8.26
C ALA A 241 -21.56 14.24 7.07
N GLY A 242 -21.65 15.56 7.30
CA GLY A 242 -21.74 16.56 6.24
C GLY A 242 -20.50 16.60 5.35
N ILE A 243 -19.30 16.41 5.91
CA ILE A 243 -18.07 16.22 5.12
C ILE A 243 -18.20 14.96 4.27
N MET A 244 -18.64 13.84 4.86
CA MET A 244 -18.80 12.56 4.17
C MET A 244 -19.85 12.59 3.05
N MET A 245 -20.95 13.34 3.22
CA MET A 245 -21.96 13.53 2.17
C MET A 245 -21.38 14.14 0.88
N ILE A 246 -20.23 14.84 0.98
CA ILE A 246 -19.50 15.40 -0.16
C ILE A 246 -18.38 14.44 -0.60
N THR A 247 -17.57 13.96 0.35
CA THR A 247 -16.35 13.22 0.02
C THR A 247 -16.61 11.79 -0.43
N VAL A 248 -17.69 11.14 0.00
CA VAL A 248 -18.05 9.78 -0.45
C VAL A 248 -18.45 9.76 -1.94
N PRO A 249 -19.35 10.64 -2.43
CA PRO A 249 -19.62 10.73 -3.87
C PRO A 249 -18.38 11.07 -4.71
N LEU A 250 -17.57 12.06 -4.26
CA LEU A 250 -16.34 12.41 -4.97
C LEU A 250 -15.35 11.23 -5.01
N SER A 251 -15.24 10.45 -3.94
CA SER A 251 -14.44 9.23 -3.93
C SER A 251 -14.88 8.25 -5.02
N ALA A 252 -16.19 8.06 -5.21
CA ALA A 252 -16.68 7.19 -6.28
C ALA A 252 -16.37 7.73 -7.68
N VAL A 253 -16.55 9.04 -7.90
CA VAL A 253 -16.25 9.71 -9.18
C VAL A 253 -14.77 9.61 -9.52
N PHE A 254 -13.88 9.97 -8.59
CA PHE A 254 -12.44 9.92 -8.81
C PHE A 254 -11.89 8.50 -8.83
N GLY A 255 -12.52 7.56 -8.11
CA GLY A 255 -12.20 6.14 -8.19
C GLY A 255 -12.54 5.57 -9.58
N TYR A 256 -13.66 5.99 -10.17
CA TYR A 256 -14.01 5.63 -11.54
C TYR A 256 -13.05 6.25 -12.57
N TRP A 257 -12.70 7.53 -12.44
CA TRP A 257 -11.66 8.13 -13.29
C TRP A 257 -10.31 7.42 -13.13
N TYR A 258 -9.94 7.01 -11.92
CA TYR A 258 -8.72 6.21 -11.75
C TYR A 258 -8.81 4.88 -12.48
N TYR A 259 -9.94 4.17 -12.36
CA TYR A 259 -10.19 2.92 -13.06
C TYR A 259 -10.04 3.05 -14.60
N THR A 260 -10.47 4.16 -15.20
CA THR A 260 -10.37 4.35 -16.66
C THR A 260 -8.94 4.58 -17.15
N GLU A 261 -8.03 5.03 -16.30
CA GLU A 261 -6.62 5.27 -16.63
C GLU A 261 -5.72 4.05 -16.35
N ILE A 262 -6.26 2.97 -15.78
CA ILE A 262 -5.48 1.75 -15.52
C ILE A 262 -5.29 0.98 -16.85
N PRO A 263 -4.05 0.57 -17.19
CA PRO A 263 -3.78 -0.25 -18.37
C PRO A 263 -4.65 -1.51 -18.45
N ALA A 264 -5.11 -1.86 -19.65
CA ALA A 264 -5.98 -3.04 -19.85
C ALA A 264 -5.37 -4.35 -19.31
N ALA A 265 -4.06 -4.55 -19.47
CA ALA A 265 -3.36 -5.71 -18.92
C ALA A 265 -3.33 -5.73 -17.38
N ALA A 266 -3.29 -4.56 -16.73
CA ALA A 266 -3.39 -4.44 -15.28
C ALA A 266 -4.84 -4.61 -14.79
N LEU A 267 -5.83 -4.08 -15.53
CA LEU A 267 -7.26 -4.28 -15.25
C LEU A 267 -7.65 -5.76 -15.25
N ALA A 268 -7.10 -6.54 -16.19
CA ALA A 268 -7.34 -7.98 -16.27
C ALA A 268 -6.91 -8.74 -15.00
N MET A 269 -6.07 -8.15 -14.15
CA MET A 269 -5.63 -8.75 -12.88
C MET A 269 -6.56 -8.47 -11.71
N ILE A 270 -7.52 -7.53 -11.83
CA ILE A 270 -8.40 -7.12 -10.73
C ILE A 270 -9.17 -8.31 -10.12
N PRO A 271 -9.80 -9.22 -10.90
CA PRO A 271 -10.52 -10.34 -10.32
C PRO A 271 -9.63 -11.23 -9.45
N THR A 272 -8.43 -11.59 -9.93
CA THR A 272 -7.45 -12.33 -9.13
C THR A 272 -7.00 -11.52 -7.91
N ALA A 273 -6.79 -10.21 -8.08
CA ALA A 273 -6.31 -9.33 -7.03
C ALA A 273 -7.30 -9.25 -5.86
N VAL A 274 -8.60 -9.12 -6.16
CA VAL A 274 -9.66 -9.07 -5.15
C VAL A 274 -9.94 -10.47 -4.61
N MET A 275 -10.28 -11.43 -5.48
CA MET A 275 -10.89 -12.69 -5.05
C MET A 275 -9.88 -13.83 -4.81
N THR A 276 -8.59 -13.63 -5.12
CA THR A 276 -7.58 -14.70 -5.33
C THR A 276 -7.86 -15.53 -6.58
N ARG A 277 -6.90 -16.37 -6.99
CA ARG A 277 -7.08 -17.29 -8.13
C ARG A 277 -8.25 -18.25 -7.95
N ALA A 278 -8.49 -18.74 -6.73
CA ALA A 278 -9.52 -19.74 -6.46
C ALA A 278 -10.96 -19.25 -6.71
N PHE A 279 -11.15 -17.92 -6.77
CA PHE A 279 -12.47 -17.30 -6.91
C PHE A 279 -12.48 -16.21 -7.98
N GLU A 280 -11.53 -16.21 -8.92
CA GLU A 280 -11.43 -15.14 -9.92
C GLU A 280 -12.62 -15.10 -10.88
N ASP A 281 -13.26 -16.24 -11.14
CA ASP A 281 -14.47 -16.34 -11.96
C ASP A 281 -15.76 -15.94 -11.21
N ARG A 282 -15.67 -15.66 -9.89
CA ARG A 282 -16.81 -15.31 -9.04
C ARG A 282 -17.07 -13.81 -9.03
N PHE A 283 -17.34 -13.27 -10.21
CA PHE A 283 -17.70 -11.85 -10.38
C PHE A 283 -18.93 -11.45 -9.56
N ASP A 284 -19.88 -12.36 -9.37
CA ASP A 284 -21.06 -12.21 -8.51
C ASP A 284 -20.67 -11.82 -7.07
N LEU A 285 -19.75 -12.58 -6.48
CA LEU A 285 -19.26 -12.33 -5.13
C LEU A 285 -18.46 -11.03 -5.06
N MET A 286 -17.62 -10.76 -6.05
CA MET A 286 -16.82 -9.54 -6.12
C MET A 286 -17.72 -8.29 -6.13
N TYR A 287 -18.74 -8.27 -6.99
CA TYR A 287 -19.69 -7.15 -7.04
C TYR A 287 -20.54 -7.05 -5.78
N LEU A 288 -20.97 -8.17 -5.21
CA LEU A 288 -21.71 -8.18 -3.95
C LEU A 288 -20.88 -7.62 -2.79
N MET A 289 -19.58 -7.94 -2.71
CA MET A 289 -18.68 -7.35 -1.74
C MET A 289 -18.51 -5.84 -1.96
N ALA A 290 -18.30 -5.40 -3.20
CA ALA A 290 -18.15 -3.98 -3.53
C ALA A 290 -19.43 -3.18 -3.18
N ILE A 291 -20.60 -3.69 -3.56
CA ILE A 291 -21.90 -3.09 -3.25
C ILE A 291 -22.17 -3.13 -1.74
N GLY A 292 -21.84 -4.23 -1.07
CA GLY A 292 -22.01 -4.36 0.39
C GLY A 292 -21.17 -3.36 1.16
N VAL A 293 -19.89 -3.23 0.82
CA VAL A 293 -18.97 -2.26 1.44
C VAL A 293 -19.40 -0.83 1.11
N GLY A 294 -19.59 -0.49 -0.17
CA GLY A 294 -20.01 0.85 -0.58
C GLY A 294 -21.37 1.24 -0.02
N GLY A 295 -22.35 0.33 -0.07
CA GLY A 295 -23.68 0.50 0.49
C GLY A 295 -23.63 0.71 2.01
N SER A 296 -22.80 -0.04 2.74
CA SER A 296 -22.63 0.16 4.18
C SER A 296 -22.10 1.55 4.52
N ILE A 297 -21.11 2.06 3.77
CA ILE A 297 -20.55 3.41 3.97
C ILE A 297 -21.61 4.48 3.67
N VAL A 298 -22.33 4.34 2.55
CA VAL A 298 -23.38 5.31 2.16
C VAL A 298 -24.52 5.33 3.16
N ILE A 299 -25.08 4.17 3.51
CA ILE A 299 -26.22 4.06 4.44
C ILE A 299 -25.84 4.62 5.81
N THR A 300 -24.69 4.24 6.34
CA THR A 300 -24.24 4.74 7.66
C THR A 300 -23.95 6.23 7.63
N THR A 301 -23.46 6.78 6.52
CA THR A 301 -23.28 8.23 6.33
C THR A 301 -24.62 8.98 6.36
N ILE A 302 -25.63 8.47 5.65
CA ILE A 302 -26.99 9.02 5.64
C ILE A 302 -27.58 8.99 7.05
N ILE A 303 -27.45 7.87 7.77
CA ILE A 303 -27.91 7.75 9.16
C ILE A 303 -27.21 8.78 10.05
N ALA A 304 -25.89 8.94 9.94
CA ALA A 304 -25.12 9.90 10.72
C ALA A 304 -25.54 11.36 10.44
N TYR A 305 -25.87 11.68 9.20
CA TYR A 305 -26.26 13.04 8.80
C TYR A 305 -27.70 13.40 9.22
N PHE A 306 -28.67 12.52 8.95
CA PHE A 306 -30.09 12.79 9.21
C PHE A 306 -30.53 12.41 10.62
N SER A 307 -29.89 11.42 11.24
CA SER A 307 -30.23 10.90 12.58
C SER A 307 -29.04 10.85 13.55
N PRO A 308 -28.23 11.92 13.69
CA PRO A 308 -27.01 11.93 14.51
C PRO A 308 -27.25 11.62 15.99
N LYS A 309 -28.43 11.99 16.53
CA LYS A 309 -28.81 11.71 17.93
C LYS A 309 -29.11 10.23 18.19
N ARG A 310 -29.60 9.52 17.16
CA ARG A 310 -30.07 8.12 17.24
C ARG A 310 -29.10 7.13 16.62
N MET A 311 -27.99 7.61 16.06
CA MET A 311 -26.99 6.74 15.43
C MET A 311 -26.44 5.74 16.47
N PRO A 312 -26.66 4.42 16.27
CA PRO A 312 -26.13 3.41 17.18
C PRO A 312 -24.62 3.25 16.96
N TYR A 313 -23.89 2.81 17.99
CA TYR A 313 -22.45 2.56 17.90
C TYR A 313 -22.10 1.53 16.82
N ILE A 314 -22.99 0.54 16.60
CA ILE A 314 -22.82 -0.49 15.57
C ILE A 314 -22.75 0.16 14.19
N ALA A 315 -23.59 1.16 13.90
CA ALA A 315 -23.55 1.87 12.63
C ALA A 315 -22.23 2.65 12.45
N ALA A 316 -21.72 3.28 13.51
CA ALA A 316 -20.43 3.98 13.46
C ALA A 316 -19.25 3.01 13.28
N SER A 317 -19.34 1.84 13.90
CA SER A 317 -18.33 0.79 13.79
C SER A 317 -18.35 0.12 12.42
N LEU A 318 -19.54 -0.17 11.87
CA LEU A 318 -19.72 -0.70 10.52
C LEU A 318 -19.21 0.28 9.46
N MET A 319 -19.41 1.58 9.66
CA MET A 319 -18.86 2.63 8.78
C MET A 319 -17.33 2.54 8.71
N VAL A 320 -16.66 2.47 9.87
CA VAL A 320 -15.20 2.33 9.94
C VAL A 320 -14.75 0.99 9.35
N ALA A 321 -15.44 -0.11 9.66
CA ALA A 321 -15.15 -1.43 9.09
C ALA A 321 -15.24 -1.44 7.56
N GLY A 322 -16.24 -0.76 6.98
CA GLY A 322 -16.36 -0.59 5.53
C GLY A 322 -15.12 0.06 4.92
N PHE A 323 -14.62 1.14 5.52
CA PHE A 323 -13.37 1.77 5.05
C PHE A 323 -12.13 0.91 5.28
N LEU A 324 -12.04 0.15 6.38
CA LEU A 324 -10.93 -0.77 6.61
C LEU A 324 -10.89 -1.88 5.55
N ILE A 325 -12.06 -2.42 5.17
CA ILE A 325 -12.17 -3.41 4.09
C ILE A 325 -11.77 -2.74 2.76
N LEU A 326 -12.33 -1.56 2.45
CA LEU A 326 -12.01 -0.82 1.22
C LEU A 326 -10.51 -0.58 1.08
N TRP A 327 -9.85 -0.01 2.08
CA TRP A 327 -8.42 0.31 2.03
C TRP A 327 -7.53 -0.93 2.05
N GLY A 328 -7.91 -1.97 2.79
CA GLY A 328 -7.15 -3.24 2.79
C GLY A 328 -7.18 -3.92 1.42
N TYR A 329 -8.33 -3.89 0.74
CA TYR A 329 -8.44 -4.40 -0.62
C TYR A 329 -7.78 -3.48 -1.65
N GLU A 330 -7.91 -2.17 -1.52
CA GLU A 330 -7.24 -1.21 -2.42
C GLU A 330 -5.73 -1.37 -2.38
N GLU A 331 -5.13 -1.47 -1.18
CA GLU A 331 -3.70 -1.69 -0.97
C GLU A 331 -3.22 -2.95 -1.69
N ARG A 332 -3.99 -4.04 -1.56
CA ARG A 332 -3.74 -5.31 -2.22
C ARG A 332 -3.90 -5.21 -3.74
N VAL A 333 -4.95 -4.58 -4.23
CA VAL A 333 -5.22 -4.42 -5.67
C VAL A 333 -4.12 -3.60 -6.32
N ARG A 334 -3.78 -2.43 -5.76
CA ARG A 334 -2.72 -1.54 -6.25
C ARG A 334 -1.37 -2.24 -6.35
N GLU A 335 -1.03 -3.10 -5.39
CA GLU A 335 0.19 -3.94 -5.45
C GLU A 335 0.10 -5.06 -6.49
N PHE A 336 -1.06 -5.69 -6.64
CA PHE A 336 -1.23 -6.89 -7.45
C PHE A 336 -1.34 -6.57 -8.95
N ILE A 337 -2.08 -5.52 -9.33
CA ILE A 337 -2.40 -5.25 -10.74
C ILE A 337 -1.17 -4.93 -11.60
N ARG A 338 -0.06 -4.52 -10.97
CA ARG A 338 1.22 -4.30 -11.66
C ARG A 338 2.03 -5.59 -11.88
N LYS A 339 1.62 -6.72 -11.30
CA LYS A 339 2.34 -7.99 -11.48
C LYS A 339 2.26 -8.45 -12.94
N PRO A 340 3.34 -9.05 -13.49
CA PRO A 340 4.51 -9.62 -12.80
C PRO A 340 5.61 -8.62 -12.42
N PHE A 341 5.38 -7.33 -12.66
CA PHE A 341 6.35 -6.27 -12.42
C PHE A 341 6.34 -5.71 -10.99
N LEU A 342 7.48 -5.15 -10.58
CA LEU A 342 7.56 -4.15 -9.51
C LEU A 342 7.44 -2.75 -10.08
N ILE A 343 8.06 -2.50 -11.24
CA ILE A 343 7.93 -1.29 -12.04
C ILE A 343 7.53 -1.76 -13.44
N TYR A 344 6.33 -1.39 -13.86
CA TYR A 344 5.69 -1.93 -15.06
C TYR A 344 6.60 -1.86 -16.30
N ASN A 345 6.71 -2.96 -17.05
CA ASN A 345 7.56 -3.09 -18.25
C ASN A 345 9.08 -2.81 -18.09
N TYR A 346 9.57 -2.52 -16.88
CA TYR A 346 10.98 -2.24 -16.62
C TYR A 346 11.65 -3.30 -15.73
N MET A 347 10.98 -3.73 -14.67
CA MET A 347 11.56 -4.64 -13.68
C MET A 347 10.53 -5.62 -13.13
N TYR A 348 10.85 -6.90 -13.20
CA TYR A 348 10.04 -7.97 -12.61
C TYR A 348 10.05 -7.93 -11.09
N SER A 349 9.10 -8.65 -10.48
CA SER A 349 8.98 -8.70 -9.03
C SER A 349 10.19 -9.29 -8.30
N ASN A 350 11.00 -10.12 -8.96
CA ASN A 350 12.28 -10.62 -8.46
C ASN A 350 13.45 -9.63 -8.64
N GLY A 351 13.21 -8.43 -9.18
CA GLY A 351 14.23 -7.40 -9.36
C GLY A 351 15.07 -7.53 -10.64
N ILE A 352 14.78 -8.49 -11.52
CA ILE A 352 15.43 -8.64 -12.82
C ILE A 352 14.81 -7.62 -13.80
N ARG A 353 15.66 -6.88 -14.52
CA ARG A 353 15.19 -5.95 -15.56
C ARG A 353 14.74 -6.72 -16.79
N THR A 354 13.68 -6.23 -17.42
CA THR A 354 13.13 -6.84 -18.65
C THR A 354 14.16 -6.92 -19.77
N THR A 355 15.05 -5.93 -19.86
CA THR A 355 16.12 -5.85 -20.87
C THR A 355 17.32 -6.77 -20.60
N ASP A 356 17.53 -7.22 -19.36
CA ASP A 356 18.62 -8.15 -19.01
C ASP A 356 18.28 -9.60 -19.38
N VAL A 357 16.99 -9.93 -19.57
CA VAL A 357 16.51 -11.32 -19.75
C VAL A 357 17.18 -12.06 -20.91
N PRO A 358 17.30 -11.51 -22.14
CA PRO A 358 17.91 -12.22 -23.26
C PRO A 358 19.37 -12.60 -22.99
N TYR A 359 20.12 -11.70 -22.34
CA TYR A 359 21.51 -11.94 -21.98
C TYR A 359 21.62 -12.99 -20.87
N LEU A 360 20.83 -12.86 -19.80
CA LEU A 360 20.86 -13.78 -18.66
C LEU A 360 20.42 -15.19 -19.03
N ASN A 361 19.46 -15.35 -19.95
CA ASN A 361 19.08 -16.67 -20.48
C ASN A 361 20.23 -17.36 -21.23
N LYS A 362 21.16 -16.59 -21.81
CA LYS A 362 22.33 -17.13 -22.51
C LYS A 362 23.47 -17.49 -21.57
N VAL A 363 23.78 -16.62 -20.60
CA VAL A 363 25.00 -16.76 -19.78
C VAL A 363 24.76 -17.38 -18.40
N GLY A 364 23.53 -17.29 -17.90
CA GLY A 364 23.09 -17.74 -16.58
C GLY A 364 23.04 -16.63 -15.54
N ILE A 365 22.05 -16.70 -14.63
CA ILE A 365 21.87 -15.70 -13.57
C ILE A 365 22.93 -15.82 -12.48
N LEU A 366 23.40 -17.04 -12.21
CA LEU A 366 24.28 -17.32 -11.08
C LEU A 366 25.66 -16.70 -11.21
N LYS A 367 26.15 -16.55 -12.45
CA LYS A 367 27.43 -15.88 -12.75
C LYS A 367 27.45 -14.40 -12.33
N HIS A 368 26.27 -13.80 -12.18
CA HIS A 368 26.10 -12.40 -11.81
C HIS A 368 25.65 -12.21 -10.36
N ALA A 369 25.47 -13.30 -9.60
CA ALA A 369 25.14 -13.27 -8.19
C ALA A 369 26.42 -13.10 -7.34
N VAL A 370 26.77 -11.84 -7.07
CA VAL A 370 27.93 -11.42 -6.27
C VAL A 370 27.96 -12.05 -4.88
N PHE A 371 26.81 -12.24 -4.23
CA PHE A 371 26.72 -12.75 -2.85
C PHE A 371 26.63 -14.27 -2.74
N LEU A 372 26.72 -15.01 -3.85
CA LEU A 372 26.84 -16.46 -3.84
C LEU A 372 28.31 -16.90 -3.80
N ASP A 373 28.56 -17.98 -3.09
CA ASP A 373 29.85 -18.68 -3.11
C ASP A 373 30.18 -19.13 -4.54
N GLU A 374 31.45 -19.09 -4.93
CA GLU A 374 31.92 -19.40 -6.29
C GLU A 374 31.49 -20.80 -6.77
N ASP A 375 31.44 -21.78 -5.87
CA ASP A 375 31.04 -23.16 -6.17
C ASP A 375 29.53 -23.33 -6.46
N LYS A 376 28.73 -22.30 -6.17
CA LYS A 376 27.29 -22.23 -6.48
C LYS A 376 26.99 -21.39 -7.70
N LYS A 377 27.99 -20.75 -8.32
CA LYS A 377 27.81 -19.91 -9.52
C LYS A 377 27.65 -20.72 -10.81
N VAL A 378 27.86 -22.03 -10.75
CA VAL A 378 27.76 -22.94 -11.88
C VAL A 378 27.26 -24.31 -11.42
N VAL A 379 26.46 -24.98 -12.26
CA VAL A 379 26.11 -26.40 -12.05
C VAL A 379 27.31 -27.26 -12.43
N LYS A 380 27.80 -28.10 -11.52
CA LYS A 380 28.91 -29.03 -11.79
C LYS A 380 28.49 -30.09 -12.81
N GLU A 381 29.45 -30.58 -13.61
CA GLU A 381 29.20 -31.61 -14.63
C GLU A 381 28.67 -32.92 -14.02
N ASP A 382 29.17 -33.30 -12.84
CA ASP A 382 28.72 -34.46 -12.07
C ASP A 382 27.36 -34.24 -11.35
N LYS A 383 26.78 -33.04 -11.47
CA LYS A 383 25.55 -32.59 -10.83
C LYS A 383 25.54 -32.70 -9.29
N SER A 384 26.71 -32.78 -8.65
CA SER A 384 26.78 -32.98 -7.19
C SER A 384 26.18 -31.81 -6.39
N ASN A 385 26.22 -30.60 -6.94
CA ASN A 385 25.72 -29.37 -6.31
C ASN A 385 24.31 -28.94 -6.79
N ILE A 386 23.60 -29.79 -7.55
CA ILE A 386 22.37 -29.39 -8.25
C ILE A 386 21.28 -28.83 -7.31
N LEU A 387 21.14 -29.38 -6.09
CA LEU A 387 20.15 -28.91 -5.12
C LEU A 387 20.54 -27.59 -4.46
N GLU A 388 21.82 -27.38 -4.18
CA GLU A 388 22.34 -26.13 -3.59
C GLU A 388 22.25 -24.97 -4.58
N VAL A 389 22.58 -25.25 -5.85
CA VAL A 389 22.40 -24.32 -6.95
C VAL A 389 20.91 -24.02 -7.15
N GLY A 390 20.06 -25.06 -7.19
CA GLY A 390 18.62 -24.89 -7.31
C GLY A 390 17.99 -24.06 -6.18
N LYS A 391 18.48 -24.23 -4.94
CA LYS A 391 18.11 -23.38 -3.80
C LYS A 391 18.50 -21.93 -4.02
N SER A 392 19.70 -21.67 -4.54
CA SER A 392 20.19 -20.33 -4.82
C SER A 392 19.34 -19.64 -5.90
N ILE A 393 18.92 -20.37 -6.93
CA ILE A 393 18.00 -19.86 -7.96
C ILE A 393 16.62 -19.59 -7.37
N PHE A 394 16.09 -20.49 -6.54
CA PHE A 394 14.82 -20.25 -5.82
C PHE A 394 14.92 -18.97 -4.99
N GLN A 395 16.04 -18.77 -4.31
CA GLN A 395 16.28 -17.56 -3.55
C GLN A 395 16.24 -16.35 -4.48
N ILE A 396 16.96 -16.35 -5.61
CA ILE A 396 16.99 -15.19 -6.52
C ILE A 396 15.63 -14.91 -7.17
N GLU A 397 14.96 -15.91 -7.71
CA GLU A 397 13.80 -15.69 -8.58
C GLU A 397 12.43 -15.90 -7.92
N CYS A 398 12.34 -16.77 -6.90
CA CYS A 398 11.07 -17.25 -6.38
C CYS A 398 10.74 -16.72 -4.98
N ARG A 399 11.75 -16.44 -4.13
CA ARG A 399 11.56 -16.11 -2.69
C ARG A 399 10.64 -14.93 -2.42
N ILE A 400 10.61 -13.96 -3.34
CA ILE A 400 9.81 -12.74 -3.19
C ILE A 400 8.31 -13.07 -3.11
N CYS A 401 7.88 -14.12 -3.83
CA CYS A 401 6.50 -14.55 -3.92
C CYS A 401 6.24 -15.83 -3.12
N HIS A 402 7.21 -16.72 -3.01
CA HIS A 402 7.05 -18.05 -2.45
C HIS A 402 7.94 -18.30 -1.24
N THR A 403 7.39 -19.01 -0.26
CA THR A 403 8.18 -19.67 0.78
C THR A 403 8.44 -21.12 0.39
N ASN A 404 9.27 -21.83 1.16
CA ASN A 404 9.39 -23.29 1.01
C ASN A 404 8.14 -24.00 1.54
N ASN A 405 7.76 -23.74 2.80
CA ASN A 405 6.69 -24.45 3.52
C ASN A 405 5.76 -23.53 4.33
N GLY A 406 5.93 -22.20 4.21
CA GLY A 406 5.11 -21.22 4.90
C GLY A 406 3.90 -20.78 4.07
N ILE A 407 3.51 -19.53 4.25
CA ILE A 407 2.46 -18.89 3.45
C ILE A 407 2.89 -18.91 1.97
N ASN A 408 1.98 -19.32 1.09
CA ASN A 408 2.22 -19.48 -0.35
C ASN A 408 3.44 -20.40 -0.65
N GLY A 409 3.63 -21.42 0.17
CA GLY A 409 4.79 -22.31 0.11
C GLY A 409 4.79 -23.28 -1.06
N LEU A 410 5.93 -23.43 -1.74
CA LEU A 410 6.07 -24.33 -2.88
C LEU A 410 5.83 -25.81 -2.51
N LYS A 411 6.11 -26.23 -1.29
CA LYS A 411 5.85 -27.61 -0.83
C LYS A 411 4.36 -27.98 -0.96
N GLY A 412 3.47 -27.09 -0.53
CA GLY A 412 2.03 -27.31 -0.70
C GLY A 412 1.60 -27.20 -2.15
N LEU A 413 2.07 -26.18 -2.86
CA LEU A 413 1.66 -25.87 -4.24
C LEU A 413 2.14 -26.90 -5.28
N THR A 414 3.21 -27.63 -5.00
CA THR A 414 3.82 -28.63 -5.91
C THR A 414 3.71 -30.05 -5.36
N ALA A 415 2.87 -30.26 -4.35
CA ALA A 415 2.63 -31.58 -3.77
C ALA A 415 2.18 -32.58 -4.87
N GLY A 416 2.88 -33.71 -4.97
CA GLY A 416 2.61 -34.75 -5.97
C GLY A 416 3.15 -34.48 -7.37
N TRP A 417 3.73 -33.31 -7.66
CA TRP A 417 4.27 -33.02 -8.99
C TRP A 417 5.53 -33.84 -9.29
N SER A 418 5.66 -34.34 -10.52
CA SER A 418 6.91 -34.94 -11.01
C SER A 418 7.96 -33.87 -11.29
N HIS A 419 9.23 -34.27 -11.43
CA HIS A 419 10.29 -33.35 -11.88
C HIS A 419 9.90 -32.71 -13.22
N ASP A 420 9.43 -33.50 -14.18
CA ASP A 420 9.06 -33.03 -15.51
C ASP A 420 7.86 -32.08 -15.49
N ALA A 421 6.89 -32.29 -14.59
CA ALA A 421 5.79 -31.36 -14.40
C ALA A 421 6.26 -30.00 -13.89
N ILE A 422 7.20 -29.99 -12.91
CA ILE A 422 7.81 -28.75 -12.41
C ILE A 422 8.63 -28.08 -13.53
N ARG A 423 9.44 -28.83 -14.26
CA ARG A 423 10.25 -28.30 -15.36
C ARG A 423 9.41 -27.73 -16.49
N ASN A 424 8.36 -28.44 -16.89
CA ASN A 424 7.39 -27.96 -17.87
C ASN A 424 6.69 -26.69 -17.36
N ARG A 425 6.38 -26.62 -16.05
CA ARG A 425 5.83 -25.41 -15.48
C ARG A 425 6.78 -24.21 -15.62
N LEU A 426 8.07 -24.38 -15.31
CA LEU A 426 9.08 -23.33 -15.46
C LEU A 426 9.25 -22.87 -16.92
N ASN A 427 9.08 -23.76 -17.89
CA ASN A 427 9.09 -23.41 -19.32
C ASN A 427 7.93 -22.52 -19.75
N ASN A 428 6.80 -22.62 -19.05
CA ASN A 428 5.55 -21.95 -19.39
C ASN A 428 5.22 -20.82 -18.40
N LEU A 429 6.24 -20.18 -17.82
CA LEU A 429 6.08 -18.95 -17.02
C LEU A 429 6.33 -17.71 -17.89
N PRO A 430 5.47 -16.67 -17.83
CA PRO A 430 4.13 -16.68 -17.25
C PRO A 430 3.18 -17.63 -18.01
N GLY A 431 2.27 -18.29 -17.30
CA GLY A 431 1.23 -19.14 -17.91
C GLY A 431 -0.15 -18.51 -17.76
N GLY A 432 -1.14 -18.97 -18.54
CA GLY A 432 -2.51 -18.41 -18.53
C GLY A 432 -3.19 -18.35 -17.15
N GLY A 433 -2.91 -19.33 -16.27
CA GLY A 433 -3.40 -19.35 -14.89
C GLY A 433 -2.58 -18.53 -13.87
N THR A 434 -1.42 -18.00 -14.27
CA THR A 434 -0.55 -17.19 -13.39
C THR A 434 0.21 -16.08 -14.15
N PRO A 435 -0.51 -15.20 -14.85
CA PRO A 435 0.12 -14.09 -15.57
C PRO A 435 0.85 -13.10 -14.66
N TYR A 436 0.60 -13.15 -13.34
CA TYR A 436 1.26 -12.35 -12.32
C TYR A 436 2.62 -12.93 -11.86
N MET A 437 3.07 -14.07 -12.40
CA MET A 437 4.42 -14.62 -12.14
C MET A 437 5.39 -14.14 -13.23
N PRO A 438 6.63 -13.70 -12.88
CA PRO A 438 7.66 -13.46 -13.88
C PRO A 438 8.00 -14.71 -14.69
N PRO A 439 8.53 -14.57 -15.92
CA PRO A 439 9.18 -15.68 -16.61
C PRO A 439 10.41 -16.15 -15.80
N PHE A 440 10.75 -17.43 -15.95
CA PHE A 440 12.04 -17.92 -15.45
C PHE A 440 13.18 -17.29 -16.27
N VAL A 441 14.24 -16.86 -15.59
CA VAL A 441 15.43 -16.31 -16.26
C VAL A 441 16.66 -17.16 -15.90
N GLY A 442 17.41 -17.58 -16.91
CA GLY A 442 18.60 -18.40 -16.74
C GLY A 442 18.74 -19.50 -17.79
N THR A 443 19.83 -20.26 -17.69
CA THR A 443 20.13 -21.36 -18.61
C THR A 443 19.25 -22.58 -18.37
N GLU A 444 19.22 -23.51 -19.32
CA GLU A 444 18.49 -24.79 -19.15
C GLU A 444 19.04 -25.62 -17.98
N ALA A 445 20.36 -25.59 -17.73
CA ALA A 445 20.98 -26.24 -16.57
C ALA A 445 20.53 -25.62 -15.24
N GLU A 446 20.44 -24.29 -15.17
CA GLU A 446 19.90 -23.58 -14.01
C GLU A 446 18.42 -23.93 -13.79
N LYS A 447 17.64 -24.00 -14.86
CA LYS A 447 16.22 -24.37 -14.79
C LYS A 447 16.02 -25.80 -14.29
N ASP A 448 16.86 -26.75 -14.74
CA ASP A 448 16.88 -28.12 -14.22
C ASP A 448 17.26 -28.17 -12.74
N ALA A 449 18.24 -27.36 -12.32
CA ALA A 449 18.62 -27.26 -10.92
C ALA A 449 17.47 -26.74 -10.04
N LEU A 450 16.76 -25.70 -10.48
CA LEU A 450 15.57 -25.20 -9.78
C LEU A 450 14.47 -26.27 -9.71
N ALA A 451 14.22 -27.00 -10.80
CA ALA A 451 13.22 -28.08 -10.81
C ALA A 451 13.59 -29.21 -9.83
N ALA A 452 14.86 -29.60 -9.78
CA ALA A 452 15.36 -30.59 -8.82
C ALA A 452 15.18 -30.12 -7.37
N TYR A 453 15.49 -28.87 -7.06
CA TYR A 453 15.30 -28.30 -5.72
C TYR A 453 13.82 -28.24 -5.33
N ILE A 454 12.93 -27.74 -6.20
CA ILE A 454 11.48 -27.71 -5.95
C ILE A 454 10.92 -29.14 -5.78
N LYS A 455 11.48 -30.14 -6.48
CA LYS A 455 11.10 -31.53 -6.23
C LYS A 455 11.58 -32.00 -4.86
N SER A 456 12.78 -31.62 -4.43
CA SER A 456 13.36 -32.07 -3.17
C SER A 456 12.64 -31.54 -1.94
N ILE A 457 12.02 -30.34 -1.98
CA ILE A 457 11.26 -29.82 -0.83
C ILE A 457 10.04 -30.70 -0.46
N ASN A 458 9.59 -31.54 -1.40
CA ASN A 458 8.48 -32.48 -1.22
C ASN A 458 8.94 -33.88 -0.79
N ALA A 459 10.25 -34.16 -0.78
CA ALA A 459 10.77 -35.44 -0.32
C ALA A 459 10.55 -35.57 1.20
N LYS A 460 9.94 -36.68 1.64
CA LYS A 460 9.82 -36.98 3.08
C LYS A 460 11.22 -37.17 3.66
N GLY A 461 11.57 -36.39 4.68
CA GLY A 461 12.78 -36.59 5.48
C GLY A 461 14.00 -35.76 5.10
N VAL A 462 13.93 -34.87 4.11
CA VAL A 462 15.02 -33.93 3.80
C VAL A 462 14.52 -32.50 4.01
N ILE A 463 14.87 -31.95 5.17
CA ILE A 463 15.13 -30.53 5.54
C ILE A 463 14.82 -30.42 7.04
N LYS A 464 15.89 -30.36 7.85
CA LYS A 464 15.90 -29.68 9.14
C LYS A 464 15.99 -28.17 8.90
#